data_AF-A0A074N4N0-F1
#
_entry.id   AF-A0A074N4N0-F1
#
_cell.length_a   1.000
_cell.length_b   1.000
_cell.length_c   1.000
_cell.angle_alpha   90.00
_cell.angle_beta   90.00
_cell.angle_gamma   90.00
#
_symmetry.space_group_name_H-M   'P 1'
#
loop_
_entity.id
_entity.type
_entity.pdbx_description
1 polymer ?
#
loop_
_entity_poly.entity_id
_entity_poly.type
_entity_poly.pdbx_seq_one_letter_code
_entity_poly.pdbx_strand_id
1 'polypeptide(L)'
;MPDRGSEWLVEDGIGEWRALLIENGEAVDAKLLWPGEMRTGEFVTAQLVAKRAGKGRGTARTECGREILVDQLPWGITEGEKLTVLITRAAIAERGRLKRAQGRVVDGVPKNEAAPWPTLDARRVHRFPAGLWEDAWSAASSGSIAFPGGEVLCSVTPAMTVIDVDGEGGARELALAAVPAIARALRLFNIGGNIGVDFPSIEAKADRRAVDEALGGALGGFSHERTAMNGFGFVQIVARLEGPSLLHRFWTSRVGMCARMALRRAEMLEGAGAALLTVHPALKAKITDEWLEELARRAGRDVRLETDPGLALEAPSAQLVAP
;
A
#
# COMPACT_ATOMS: atom_id res chain seq x y z
N MET A 1 -3.16 23.16 23.23
CA MET A 1 -2.42 22.74 22.02
C MET A 1 -3.36 22.93 20.85
N PRO A 2 -2.95 23.52 19.72
CA PRO A 2 -3.85 23.67 18.59
C PRO A 2 -4.23 22.26 18.12
N ASP A 3 -5.51 22.10 17.84
CA ASP A 3 -6.20 20.92 17.31
C ASP A 3 -5.29 20.16 16.32
N ARG A 4 -4.72 19.02 16.73
CA ARG A 4 -3.91 18.19 15.82
C ARG A 4 -4.87 17.38 14.96
N GLY A 5 -5.54 18.07 14.04
CA GLY A 5 -6.35 17.44 13.01
C GLY A 5 -5.52 16.43 12.20
N SER A 6 -6.21 15.47 11.59
CA SER A 6 -5.62 14.53 10.64
C SER A 6 -5.05 15.27 9.43
N GLU A 7 -3.79 15.03 9.07
CA GLU A 7 -3.19 15.61 7.84
C GLU A 7 -2.54 14.56 6.95
N TRP A 8 -2.76 14.65 5.64
CA TRP A 8 -2.01 13.86 4.65
C TRP A 8 -0.70 14.57 4.32
N LEU A 9 0.42 13.86 4.49
CA LEU A 9 1.73 14.26 3.99
C LEU A 9 2.09 13.45 2.75
N VAL A 10 2.74 14.10 1.78
CA VAL A 10 3.30 13.46 0.58
C VAL A 10 4.78 13.73 0.51
N GLU A 11 5.56 12.69 0.24
CA GLU A 11 6.99 12.79 0.06
C GLU A 11 7.38 12.13 -1.28
N ASP A 12 8.08 12.90 -2.11
CA ASP A 12 8.58 12.44 -3.40
C ASP A 12 9.88 11.66 -3.16
N GLY A 13 9.82 10.34 -3.08
CA GLY A 13 10.99 9.48 -2.95
C GLY A 13 11.71 9.24 -4.28
N ILE A 14 12.89 8.64 -4.22
CA ILE A 14 13.60 8.20 -5.43
C ILE A 14 12.92 6.93 -5.96
N GLY A 15 12.32 7.04 -7.14
CA GLY A 15 11.61 5.93 -7.78
C GLY A 15 10.24 5.58 -7.16
N GLU A 16 9.71 6.41 -6.25
CA GLU A 16 8.40 6.22 -5.63
C GLU A 16 7.80 7.52 -5.10
N TRP A 17 6.47 7.55 -4.98
CA TRP A 17 5.75 8.56 -4.21
C TRP A 17 5.12 7.90 -2.99
N ARG A 18 5.34 8.50 -1.83
CA ARG A 18 4.85 8.01 -0.54
C ARG A 18 3.87 9.01 0.03
N ALA A 19 2.85 8.53 0.71
CA ALA A 19 1.95 9.37 1.48
C ALA A 19 1.61 8.73 2.81
N LEU A 20 1.51 9.54 3.85
CA LEU A 20 1.11 9.15 5.20
C LEU A 20 -0.04 10.04 5.66
N LEU A 21 -1.09 9.44 6.21
CA LEU A 21 -2.05 10.16 7.04
C LEU A 21 -1.53 10.17 8.46
N ILE A 22 -1.31 11.36 9.01
CA ILE A 22 -0.85 11.54 10.38
C ILE A 22 -2.04 11.97 11.23
N GLU A 23 -2.32 11.18 12.28
CA GLU A 23 -3.31 11.48 13.30
C GLU A 23 -2.60 11.41 14.66
N ASN A 24 -2.69 12.46 15.48
CA ASN A 24 -2.04 12.54 16.79
C ASN A 24 -0.52 12.29 16.81
N GLY A 25 0.16 12.49 15.68
CA GLY A 25 1.61 12.25 15.54
C GLY A 25 1.96 10.82 15.13
N GLU A 26 0.97 9.97 14.88
CA GLU A 26 1.18 8.60 14.39
C GLU A 26 0.77 8.47 12.92
N ALA A 27 1.47 7.62 12.18
CA ALA A 27 1.04 7.21 10.85
C ALA A 27 -0.11 6.18 10.97
N VAL A 28 -1.30 6.56 10.50
CA VAL A 28 -2.50 5.71 10.57
C VAL A 28 -2.95 5.14 9.22
N ASP A 29 -2.49 5.73 8.12
CA ASP A 29 -2.74 5.27 6.75
C ASP A 29 -1.47 5.53 5.93
N ALA A 30 -1.14 4.63 5.01
CA ALA A 30 -0.01 4.77 4.13
C ALA A 30 -0.36 4.39 2.69
N LYS A 31 -0.02 5.27 1.75
CA LYS A 31 -0.13 4.99 0.32
C LYS A 31 1.24 5.05 -0.33
N LEU A 32 1.43 4.16 -1.29
CA LEU A 32 2.65 4.06 -2.07
C LEU A 32 2.28 3.93 -3.55
N LEU A 33 2.91 4.74 -4.39
CA LEU A 33 2.75 4.73 -5.84
C LEU A 33 4.11 4.67 -6.51
N TRP A 34 4.27 3.78 -7.50
CA TRP A 34 5.49 3.72 -8.30
C TRP A 34 5.30 4.40 -9.67
N PRO A 35 6.37 4.99 -10.24
CA PRO A 35 6.32 5.61 -11.57
C PRO A 35 5.65 4.73 -12.63
N GLY A 36 4.72 5.35 -13.35
CA GLY A 36 3.93 4.74 -14.41
C GLY A 36 2.69 3.98 -13.94
N GLU A 37 2.53 3.65 -12.66
CA GLU A 37 1.30 3.01 -12.16
C GLU A 37 0.07 3.90 -12.34
N MET A 38 -1.04 3.29 -12.79
CA MET A 38 -2.35 3.93 -12.74
C MET A 38 -2.90 3.85 -11.31
N ARG A 39 -3.60 4.88 -10.86
CA ARG A 39 -4.22 4.92 -9.52
C ARG A 39 -5.74 5.07 -9.59
N THR A 40 -6.44 4.61 -8.57
CA THR A 40 -7.88 4.85 -8.43
C THR A 40 -8.16 6.35 -8.39
N GLY A 41 -9.20 6.79 -9.12
CA GLY A 41 -9.56 8.20 -9.28
C GLY A 41 -8.85 8.90 -10.44
N GLU A 42 -7.88 8.27 -11.08
CA GLU A 42 -7.20 8.82 -12.27
C GLU A 42 -8.08 8.68 -13.51
N PHE A 43 -8.08 9.72 -14.36
CA PHE A 43 -8.66 9.65 -15.69
C PHE A 43 -7.57 9.35 -16.70
N VAL A 44 -7.74 8.27 -17.46
CA VAL A 44 -6.74 7.79 -18.42
C VAL A 44 -7.37 7.70 -19.80
N THR A 45 -6.66 8.21 -20.81
CA THR A 45 -7.03 7.98 -22.21
C THR A 45 -6.58 6.59 -22.65
N ALA A 46 -7.51 5.79 -23.17
CA ALA A 46 -7.24 4.44 -23.64
C ALA A 46 -8.08 4.10 -24.87
N GLN A 47 -7.56 3.27 -25.78
CA GLN A 47 -8.29 2.76 -26.92
C GLN A 47 -9.03 1.47 -26.55
N LEU A 48 -10.30 1.31 -26.91
CA LEU A 48 -11.01 0.04 -26.74
C LEU A 48 -10.46 -0.99 -27.73
N VAL A 49 -9.82 -2.05 -27.24
CA VAL A 49 -9.19 -3.07 -28.10
C VAL A 49 -9.99 -4.37 -28.21
N ALA A 50 -10.92 -4.62 -27.29
CA ALA A 50 -11.78 -5.80 -27.34
C ALA A 50 -13.08 -5.59 -26.57
N LYS A 51 -14.21 -6.02 -27.14
CA LYS A 51 -15.52 -6.09 -26.47
C LYS A 51 -15.81 -7.52 -26.02
N ARG A 52 -16.45 -7.64 -24.86
CA ARG A 52 -17.01 -8.90 -24.39
C ARG A 52 -18.49 -8.97 -24.75
N ALA A 53 -18.84 -9.91 -25.62
CA ALA A 53 -20.21 -10.10 -26.12
C ALA A 53 -21.25 -10.12 -24.98
N GLY A 54 -22.32 -9.35 -25.16
CA GLY A 54 -23.52 -9.37 -24.30
C GLY A 54 -23.36 -8.84 -22.87
N LYS A 55 -22.23 -8.25 -22.47
CA LYS A 55 -21.98 -7.89 -21.05
C LYS A 55 -21.63 -6.43 -20.78
N GLY A 56 -21.69 -5.53 -21.76
CA GLY A 56 -21.29 -4.11 -21.56
C GLY A 56 -19.89 -4.00 -20.96
N ARG A 57 -18.97 -4.87 -21.39
CA ARG A 57 -17.61 -4.99 -20.84
C ARG A 57 -16.61 -5.03 -21.97
N GLY A 58 -15.39 -4.57 -21.71
CA GLY A 58 -14.32 -4.58 -22.69
C GLY A 58 -12.94 -4.52 -22.06
N THR A 59 -11.94 -4.56 -22.92
CA THR A 59 -10.55 -4.27 -22.56
C THR A 59 -10.13 -3.03 -23.32
N ALA A 60 -9.72 -1.99 -22.59
CA ALA A 60 -9.10 -0.81 -23.16
C ALA A 60 -7.58 -0.87 -22.94
N ARG A 61 -6.82 -0.23 -23.83
CA ARG A 61 -5.36 -0.21 -23.79
C ARG A 61 -4.86 1.24 -23.87
N THR A 62 -3.99 1.62 -22.94
CA THR A 62 -3.33 2.92 -22.95
C THR A 62 -2.26 2.98 -24.05
N GLU A 63 -1.77 4.18 -24.37
CA GLU A 63 -0.66 4.36 -25.32
C GLU A 63 0.61 3.61 -24.89
N CYS A 64 0.89 3.57 -23.58
CA CYS A 64 2.01 2.80 -23.02
C CYS A 64 1.72 1.29 -22.89
N GLY A 65 0.68 0.77 -23.53
CA GLY A 65 0.39 -0.66 -23.63
C GLY A 65 -0.28 -1.28 -22.40
N ARG A 66 -0.68 -0.50 -21.39
CA ARG A 66 -1.33 -1.03 -20.19
C ARG A 66 -2.80 -1.32 -20.45
N GLU A 67 -3.28 -2.45 -19.96
CA GLU A 67 -4.65 -2.89 -20.18
C GLU A 67 -5.56 -2.58 -18.97
N ILE A 68 -6.76 -2.09 -19.28
CA ILE A 68 -7.81 -1.75 -18.33
C ILE A 68 -9.05 -2.59 -18.67
N LEU A 69 -9.59 -3.30 -17.68
CA LEU A 69 -10.87 -3.96 -17.79
C LEU A 69 -11.98 -2.93 -17.54
N VAL A 70 -12.76 -2.65 -18.58
CA VAL A 70 -13.84 -1.67 -18.53
C VAL A 70 -15.16 -2.39 -18.26
N ASP A 71 -15.92 -1.89 -17.29
CA ASP A 71 -17.32 -2.28 -17.05
C ASP A 71 -18.29 -1.16 -17.43
N GLN A 72 -19.57 -1.50 -17.57
CA GLN A 72 -20.64 -0.57 -17.94
C GLN A 72 -20.35 0.23 -19.22
N LEU A 73 -19.75 -0.43 -20.22
CA LEU A 73 -19.43 0.19 -21.51
C LEU A 73 -20.70 0.77 -22.14
N PRO A 74 -20.73 2.08 -22.48
CA PRO A 74 -21.88 2.71 -23.11
C PRO A 74 -22.28 2.02 -24.42
N TRP A 75 -23.58 2.09 -24.74
CA TRP A 75 -24.08 1.59 -26.01
C TRP A 75 -23.53 2.44 -27.17
N GLY A 76 -23.22 1.80 -28.30
CA GLY A 76 -22.67 2.49 -29.48
C GLY A 76 -21.15 2.54 -29.56
N ILE A 77 -20.41 2.37 -28.46
CA ILE A 77 -18.93 2.36 -28.50
C ILE A 77 -18.42 1.15 -29.31
N THR A 78 -17.56 1.40 -30.29
CA THR A 78 -16.91 0.39 -31.14
C THR A 78 -15.45 0.14 -30.77
N GLU A 79 -14.93 -1.03 -31.16
CA GLU A 79 -13.50 -1.33 -31.02
C GLU A 79 -12.68 -0.36 -31.90
N GLY A 80 -11.55 0.11 -31.38
CA GLY A 80 -10.72 1.13 -32.00
C GLY A 80 -11.01 2.56 -31.53
N GLU A 81 -12.14 2.81 -30.87
CA GLU A 81 -12.45 4.14 -30.31
C GLU A 81 -11.56 4.50 -29.12
N LYS A 82 -11.19 5.79 -29.04
CA LYS A 82 -10.51 6.36 -27.88
C LYS A 82 -11.53 6.73 -26.82
N LEU A 83 -11.26 6.32 -25.58
CA LEU A 83 -12.10 6.50 -24.41
C LEU A 83 -11.35 7.29 -23.34
N THR A 84 -12.10 8.09 -22.57
CA THR A 84 -11.66 8.55 -21.26
C THR A 84 -12.16 7.55 -20.22
N VAL A 85 -11.23 6.95 -19.47
CA VAL A 85 -11.54 5.92 -18.49
C VAL A 85 -11.17 6.41 -17.09
N LEU A 86 -12.15 6.48 -16.19
CA LEU A 86 -11.91 6.67 -14.75
C LEU A 86 -11.45 5.33 -14.15
N ILE A 87 -10.25 5.29 -13.60
CA ILE A 87 -9.71 4.11 -12.94
C ILE A 87 -10.40 3.92 -11.58
N THR A 88 -10.97 2.73 -11.38
CA THR A 88 -11.68 2.35 -10.14
C THR A 88 -10.89 1.40 -9.26
N ARG A 89 -9.91 0.69 -9.84
CA ARG A 89 -8.91 -0.14 -9.15
C ARG A 89 -7.64 -0.21 -9.98
N ALA A 90 -6.50 0.08 -9.36
CA ALA A 90 -5.18 -0.07 -9.98
C ALA A 90 -4.88 -1.55 -10.32
N ALA A 91 -3.89 -1.76 -11.18
CA ALA A 91 -3.39 -3.11 -11.44
C ALA A 91 -2.72 -3.68 -10.17
N ILE A 92 -2.91 -4.97 -9.91
CA ILE A 92 -2.34 -5.67 -8.75
C ILE A 92 -1.60 -6.89 -9.26
N ALA A 93 -0.30 -6.94 -8.99
CA ALA A 93 0.51 -8.13 -9.23
C ALA A 93 0.21 -9.17 -8.16
N GLU A 94 0.15 -10.44 -8.57
CA GLU A 94 -0.01 -11.59 -7.70
C GLU A 94 0.87 -12.74 -8.20
N ARG A 95 0.99 -13.80 -7.41
CA ARG A 95 1.76 -14.98 -7.81
C ARG A 95 1.17 -15.59 -9.09
N GLY A 96 1.94 -15.54 -10.18
CA GLY A 96 1.59 -16.12 -11.47
C GLY A 96 0.51 -15.38 -12.26
N ARG A 97 0.06 -14.19 -11.82
CA ARG A 97 -0.99 -13.43 -12.50
C ARG A 97 -0.89 -11.94 -12.25
N LEU A 98 -1.25 -11.15 -13.25
CA LEU A 98 -1.56 -9.73 -13.10
C LEU A 98 -3.09 -9.54 -13.08
N LYS A 99 -3.64 -9.05 -11.98
CA LYS A 99 -5.00 -8.48 -11.97
C LYS A 99 -4.92 -7.12 -12.65
N ARG A 100 -5.30 -7.07 -13.94
CA ARG A 100 -5.40 -5.82 -14.73
C ARG A 100 -6.16 -4.73 -13.96
N ALA A 101 -5.84 -3.48 -14.27
CA ALA A 101 -6.60 -2.34 -13.76
C ALA A 101 -8.07 -2.45 -14.17
N GLN A 102 -8.95 -1.82 -13.41
CA GLN A 102 -10.37 -1.70 -13.72
C GLN A 102 -10.75 -0.23 -13.81
N GLY A 103 -11.71 0.07 -14.66
CA GLY A 103 -12.21 1.43 -14.82
C GLY A 103 -13.56 1.50 -15.52
N ARG A 104 -14.09 2.71 -15.59
CA ARG A 104 -15.38 3.04 -16.23
C ARG A 104 -15.18 4.11 -17.28
N VAL A 105 -15.88 3.97 -18.40
CA VAL A 105 -15.96 5.06 -19.38
C VAL A 105 -16.71 6.22 -18.75
N VAL A 106 -16.19 7.42 -18.94
CA VAL A 106 -16.85 8.66 -18.55
C VAL A 106 -17.02 9.55 -19.78
N ASP A 107 -18.15 10.22 -19.86
CA ASP A 107 -18.43 11.18 -20.94
C ASP A 107 -17.74 12.52 -20.64
N GLY A 108 -17.04 13.06 -21.63
CA GLY A 108 -16.40 14.38 -21.57
C GLY A 108 -14.94 14.37 -21.13
N VAL A 109 -14.29 15.54 -21.29
CA VAL A 109 -12.95 15.81 -20.76
C VAL A 109 -13.11 16.20 -19.29
N PRO A 110 -12.48 15.51 -18.33
CA PRO A 110 -12.58 15.86 -16.92
C PRO A 110 -12.10 17.30 -16.72
N LYS A 111 -12.88 18.11 -15.99
CA LYS A 111 -12.46 19.48 -15.61
C LYS A 111 -11.26 19.50 -14.66
N ASN A 112 -10.79 18.35 -14.19
CA ASN A 112 -9.66 18.21 -13.28
C ASN A 112 -8.73 17.10 -13.82
N GLU A 113 -7.56 17.48 -14.32
CA GLU A 113 -6.66 16.61 -15.11
C GLU A 113 -6.04 15.44 -14.33
N ALA A 114 -6.11 15.43 -13.00
CA ALA A 114 -5.88 14.24 -12.22
C ALA A 114 -6.47 14.45 -10.83
N ALA A 115 -7.17 13.46 -10.26
CA ALA A 115 -7.41 13.50 -8.82
C ALA A 115 -6.03 13.56 -8.13
N PRO A 116 -5.73 14.61 -7.35
CA PRO A 116 -4.46 14.67 -6.62
C PRO A 116 -4.38 13.50 -5.66
N TRP A 117 -3.17 12.95 -5.58
CA TRP A 117 -2.86 11.78 -4.77
C TRP A 117 -2.15 12.23 -3.51
N PRO A 118 -2.50 11.68 -2.33
CA PRO A 118 -3.61 10.77 -2.04
C PRO A 118 -4.98 11.47 -1.99
N THR A 119 -5.00 12.79 -1.77
CA THR A 119 -6.16 13.67 -1.66
C THR A 119 -5.81 15.09 -2.14
N LEU A 120 -6.81 15.99 -2.26
CA LEU A 120 -6.63 17.40 -2.69
C LEU A 120 -5.86 18.26 -1.68
N ASP A 121 -6.02 17.97 -0.40
CA ASP A 121 -5.48 18.71 0.73
C ASP A 121 -4.14 18.16 1.23
N ALA A 122 -3.59 17.14 0.56
CA ALA A 122 -2.33 16.53 0.95
C ALA A 122 -1.15 17.51 0.81
N ARG A 123 -0.41 17.70 1.90
CA ARG A 123 0.73 18.61 1.97
C ARG A 123 2.01 17.90 1.55
N ARG A 124 2.63 18.38 0.47
CA ARG A 124 3.94 17.89 0.07
C ARG A 124 5.02 18.37 1.04
N VAL A 125 5.87 17.46 1.48
CA VAL A 125 6.99 17.70 2.39
C VAL A 125 8.29 17.23 1.76
N HIS A 126 9.40 17.87 2.17
CA HIS A 126 10.72 17.39 1.77
C HIS A 126 11.02 16.03 2.41
N ARG A 127 10.70 15.88 3.70
CA ARG A 127 10.84 14.64 4.45
C ARG A 127 9.66 14.43 5.39
N PHE A 128 9.23 13.18 5.56
CA PHE A 128 8.33 12.82 6.66
C PHE A 128 8.99 13.05 8.02
N PRO A 129 8.19 13.24 9.10
CA PRO A 129 8.70 13.13 10.45
C PRO A 129 9.45 11.81 10.64
N ALA A 130 10.59 11.87 11.32
CA ALA A 130 11.50 10.73 11.47
C ALA A 130 10.79 9.53 12.11
N GLY A 131 11.03 8.33 11.58
CA GLY A 131 10.50 7.07 12.11
C GLY A 131 9.15 6.67 11.52
N LEU A 132 8.28 7.63 11.15
CA LEU A 132 6.90 7.29 10.77
C LEU A 132 6.80 6.40 9.53
N TRP A 133 7.59 6.70 8.49
CA TRP A 133 7.62 5.85 7.29
C TRP A 133 8.40 4.56 7.54
N GLU A 134 9.49 4.63 8.30
CA GLU A 134 10.32 3.48 8.64
C GLU A 134 9.53 2.43 9.44
N ASP A 135 8.71 2.87 10.39
CA ASP A 135 7.83 2.02 11.20
C ASP A 135 6.72 1.41 10.35
N ALA A 136 6.06 2.21 9.50
CA ALA A 136 5.04 1.71 8.58
C ALA A 136 5.62 0.67 7.60
N TRP A 137 6.81 0.95 7.05
CA TRP A 137 7.51 0.06 6.14
C TRP A 137 7.98 -1.22 6.85
N SER A 138 8.50 -1.13 8.07
CA SER A 138 8.94 -2.28 8.88
C SER A 138 7.77 -3.20 9.23
N ALA A 139 6.65 -2.62 9.69
CA ALA A 139 5.41 -3.35 9.95
C ALA A 139 4.87 -4.02 8.68
N ALA A 140 4.92 -3.34 7.53
CA ALA A 140 4.48 -3.94 6.28
C ALA A 140 5.44 -5.02 5.73
N SER A 141 6.75 -4.91 6.03
CA SER A 141 7.76 -5.89 5.60
C SER A 141 7.66 -7.20 6.38
N SER A 142 7.45 -7.10 7.70
CA SER A 142 7.14 -8.23 8.57
C SER A 142 5.73 -8.78 8.33
N GLY A 143 4.82 -7.90 7.87
CA GLY A 143 3.40 -8.22 7.76
C GLY A 143 2.71 -8.29 9.11
N SER A 144 3.28 -7.70 10.17
CA SER A 144 2.71 -7.78 11.51
C SER A 144 2.55 -6.44 12.22
N ILE A 145 1.61 -6.39 13.16
CA ILE A 145 1.44 -5.28 14.11
C ILE A 145 1.28 -5.87 15.51
N ALA A 146 2.23 -5.53 16.39
CA ALA A 146 2.16 -5.92 17.79
C ALA A 146 1.07 -5.15 18.55
N PHE A 147 0.52 -5.77 19.59
CA PHE A 147 -0.34 -5.17 20.60
C PHE A 147 0.01 -5.73 21.98
N PRO A 148 -0.48 -5.15 23.09
CA PRO A 148 -0.21 -5.69 24.41
C PRO A 148 -0.64 -7.16 24.56
N GLY A 149 0.32 -8.07 24.71
CA GLY A 149 0.08 -9.50 24.89
C GLY A 149 0.00 -10.33 23.60
N GLY A 150 0.24 -9.75 22.42
CA GLY A 150 0.19 -10.49 21.15
C GLY A 150 0.57 -9.69 19.92
N GLU A 151 0.30 -10.26 18.75
CA GLU A 151 0.46 -9.60 17.46
C GLU A 151 -0.61 -10.05 16.46
N VAL A 152 -0.85 -9.22 15.45
CA VAL A 152 -1.64 -9.61 14.28
C VAL A 152 -0.71 -9.89 13.12
N LEU A 153 -0.89 -11.01 12.44
CA LEU A 153 -0.11 -11.43 11.27
C LEU A 153 -0.97 -11.33 10.02
N CYS A 154 -0.52 -10.55 9.03
CA CYS A 154 -1.25 -10.28 7.80
C CYS A 154 -0.61 -11.01 6.62
N SER A 155 -1.37 -11.91 6.00
CA SER A 155 -0.93 -12.70 4.85
C SER A 155 -1.79 -12.43 3.62
N VAL A 156 -1.15 -12.05 2.51
CA VAL A 156 -1.85 -11.86 1.22
C VAL A 156 -1.92 -13.18 0.45
N THR A 157 -3.12 -13.53 -0.01
CA THR A 157 -3.36 -14.68 -0.90
C THR A 157 -4.07 -14.21 -2.18
N PRO A 158 -4.11 -15.01 -3.26
CA PRO A 158 -4.82 -14.63 -4.48
C PRO A 158 -6.33 -14.35 -4.28
N ALA A 159 -6.95 -15.00 -3.28
CA ALA A 159 -8.39 -14.92 -3.02
C ALA A 159 -8.74 -13.81 -2.02
N MET A 160 -7.94 -13.67 -0.96
CA MET A 160 -8.18 -12.74 0.15
C MET A 160 -6.92 -12.43 0.94
N THR A 161 -6.97 -11.37 1.76
CA THR A 161 -5.97 -11.17 2.83
C THR A 161 -6.48 -11.89 4.08
N VAL A 162 -5.63 -12.66 4.75
CA VAL A 162 -5.96 -13.30 6.03
C VAL A 162 -5.17 -12.60 7.13
N ILE A 163 -5.84 -12.26 8.23
CA ILE A 163 -5.27 -11.70 9.45
C ILE A 163 -5.42 -12.75 10.54
N ASP A 164 -4.30 -13.21 11.07
CA ASP A 164 -4.24 -14.13 12.19
C ASP A 164 -3.96 -13.36 13.48
N VAL A 165 -4.46 -13.87 14.61
CA VAL A 165 -4.32 -13.24 15.92
C VAL A 165 -3.59 -14.20 16.85
N ASP A 166 -2.32 -13.89 17.12
CA ASP A 166 -1.45 -14.67 17.99
C ASP A 166 -1.17 -13.93 19.28
N GLY A 167 -1.04 -14.67 20.39
CA GLY A 167 -0.67 -14.07 21.67
C GLY A 167 -0.96 -14.96 22.87
N GLU A 168 -0.84 -14.36 24.04
CA GLU A 168 -1.02 -15.02 25.33
C GLU A 168 -2.34 -14.61 26.01
N GLY A 169 -2.84 -15.46 26.91
CA GLY A 169 -4.02 -15.17 27.73
C GLY A 169 -5.31 -15.87 27.26
N GLY A 170 -6.45 -15.41 27.78
CA GLY A 170 -7.76 -15.95 27.44
C GLY A 170 -8.20 -15.53 26.03
N ALA A 171 -8.89 -16.42 25.31
CA ALA A 171 -9.32 -16.21 23.92
C ALA A 171 -10.10 -14.90 23.71
N ARG A 172 -10.98 -14.56 24.66
CA ARG A 172 -11.79 -13.33 24.64
C ARG A 172 -10.92 -12.09 24.83
N GLU A 173 -10.05 -12.10 25.84
CA GLU A 173 -9.17 -10.99 26.17
C GLU A 173 -8.19 -10.71 25.03
N LEU A 174 -7.60 -11.77 24.47
CA LEU A 174 -6.72 -11.71 23.31
C LEU A 174 -7.44 -11.13 22.09
N ALA A 175 -8.65 -11.62 21.77
CA ALA A 175 -9.43 -11.11 20.65
C ALA A 175 -9.78 -9.62 20.80
N LEU A 176 -10.17 -9.18 22.00
CA LEU A 176 -10.45 -7.76 22.28
C LEU A 176 -9.18 -6.90 22.18
N ALA A 177 -8.05 -7.38 22.67
CA ALA A 177 -6.76 -6.68 22.61
C ALA A 177 -6.24 -6.53 21.18
N ALA A 178 -6.56 -7.47 20.29
CA ALA A 178 -6.15 -7.43 18.89
C ALA A 178 -6.93 -6.41 18.04
N VAL A 179 -8.18 -6.08 18.40
CA VAL A 179 -9.07 -5.22 17.59
C VAL A 179 -8.41 -3.90 17.13
N PRO A 180 -7.73 -3.12 17.99
CA PRO A 180 -7.04 -1.91 17.55
C PRO A 180 -5.93 -2.17 16.54
N ALA A 181 -5.15 -3.26 16.72
CA ALA A 181 -4.09 -3.64 15.79
C ALA A 181 -4.65 -4.08 14.42
N ILE A 182 -5.79 -4.77 14.40
CA ILE A 182 -6.49 -5.15 13.17
C ILE A 182 -6.98 -3.90 12.42
N ALA A 183 -7.65 -2.98 13.13
CA ALA A 183 -8.10 -1.73 12.53
C ALA A 183 -6.93 -0.89 11.98
N ARG A 184 -5.81 -0.85 12.72
CA ARG A 184 -4.57 -0.21 12.27
C ARG A 184 -3.98 -0.90 11.04
N ALA A 185 -3.91 -2.23 11.01
CA ALA A 185 -3.36 -2.98 9.88
C ALA A 185 -4.15 -2.71 8.59
N LEU A 186 -5.48 -2.69 8.67
CA LEU A 186 -6.35 -2.42 7.52
C LEU A 186 -6.05 -1.06 6.89
N ARG A 187 -5.91 -0.01 7.70
CA ARG A 187 -5.63 1.36 7.22
C ARG A 187 -4.15 1.53 6.84
N LEU A 188 -3.23 1.24 7.75
CA LEU A 188 -1.80 1.47 7.57
C LEU A 188 -1.23 0.71 6.38
N PHE A 189 -1.64 -0.54 6.18
CA PHE A 189 -1.16 -1.32 5.03
C PHE A 189 -1.99 -1.07 3.76
N ASN A 190 -3.08 -0.29 3.85
CA ASN A 190 -4.04 -0.05 2.79
C ASN A 190 -4.63 -1.36 2.24
N ILE A 191 -5.15 -2.20 3.15
CA ILE A 191 -5.76 -3.49 2.83
C ILE A 191 -7.20 -3.26 2.36
N GLY A 192 -7.55 -3.89 1.24
CA GLY A 192 -8.92 -3.91 0.72
C GLY A 192 -9.24 -5.24 0.06
N GLY A 193 -10.47 -5.36 -0.45
CA GLY A 193 -10.98 -6.57 -1.07
C GLY A 193 -11.62 -7.50 -0.05
N ASN A 194 -11.50 -8.81 -0.29
CA ASN A 194 -11.96 -9.82 0.63
C ASN A 194 -10.90 -10.04 1.71
N ILE A 195 -11.29 -9.97 2.98
CA ILE A 195 -10.41 -10.06 4.14
C ILE A 195 -11.02 -11.05 5.14
N GLY A 196 -10.20 -11.93 5.69
CA GLY A 196 -10.58 -12.85 6.74
C GLY A 196 -9.79 -12.56 7.98
N VAL A 197 -10.45 -12.44 9.12
CA VAL A 197 -9.81 -12.30 10.43
C VAL A 197 -10.09 -13.58 11.19
N ASP A 198 -9.03 -14.30 11.54
CA ASP A 198 -9.09 -15.51 12.32
C ASP A 198 -8.78 -15.17 13.78
N PHE A 199 -9.84 -14.94 14.58
CA PHE A 199 -9.67 -14.78 16.02
C PHE A 199 -9.57 -16.15 16.69
N PRO A 200 -9.01 -16.22 17.92
CA PRO A 200 -9.13 -17.40 18.76
C PRO A 200 -10.60 -17.86 18.86
N SER A 201 -10.82 -19.18 18.89
CA SER A 201 -12.15 -19.74 19.07
C SER A 201 -12.75 -19.33 20.42
N ILE A 202 -13.91 -18.67 20.39
CA ILE A 202 -14.65 -18.21 21.57
C ILE A 202 -16.00 -18.93 21.62
N GLU A 203 -16.24 -19.74 22.65
CA GLU A 203 -17.47 -20.54 22.80
C GLU A 203 -18.70 -19.70 23.18
N ALA A 204 -18.53 -18.77 24.12
CA ALA A 204 -19.63 -17.99 24.66
C ALA A 204 -20.13 -16.96 23.62
N LYS A 205 -21.43 -17.03 23.31
CA LYS A 205 -22.07 -16.10 22.36
C LYS A 205 -21.97 -14.63 22.81
N ALA A 206 -22.04 -14.37 24.12
CA ALA A 206 -21.91 -13.03 24.68
C ALA A 206 -20.52 -12.45 24.43
N ASP A 207 -19.48 -13.28 24.50
CA ASP A 207 -18.10 -12.83 24.30
C ASP A 207 -17.79 -12.59 22.83
N ARG A 208 -18.28 -13.46 21.93
CA ARG A 208 -18.21 -13.19 20.48
C ARG A 208 -18.88 -11.87 20.12
N ARG A 209 -20.05 -11.60 20.71
CA ARG A 209 -20.77 -10.34 20.52
C ARG A 209 -19.96 -9.13 21.03
N ALA A 210 -19.26 -9.26 22.14
CA ALA A 210 -18.41 -8.19 22.66
C ALA A 210 -17.26 -7.86 21.69
N VAL A 211 -16.60 -8.88 21.11
CA VAL A 211 -15.57 -8.68 20.08
C VAL A 211 -16.17 -8.05 18.82
N ASP A 212 -17.35 -8.51 18.38
CA ASP A 212 -18.06 -7.93 17.25
C ASP A 212 -18.38 -6.44 17.47
N GLU A 213 -18.86 -6.05 18.65
CA GLU A 213 -19.16 -4.66 18.99
C GLU A 213 -17.89 -3.81 19.03
N ALA A 214 -16.80 -4.33 19.62
CA ALA A 214 -15.50 -3.65 19.65
C ALA A 214 -14.93 -3.44 18.24
N LEU A 215 -14.95 -4.48 17.41
CA LEU A 215 -14.49 -4.40 16.01
C LEU A 215 -15.35 -3.42 15.21
N GLY A 216 -16.67 -3.42 15.40
CA GLY A 216 -17.57 -2.45 14.78
C GLY A 216 -17.23 -1.01 15.16
N GLY A 217 -16.92 -0.76 16.44
CA GLY A 217 -16.49 0.56 16.92
C GLY A 217 -15.15 0.99 16.32
N ALA A 218 -14.14 0.11 16.33
CA ALA A 218 -12.81 0.40 15.80
C ALA A 218 -12.80 0.66 14.28
N LEU A 219 -13.72 0.04 13.54
CA LEU A 219 -13.86 0.21 12.10
C LEU A 219 -14.90 1.28 11.71
N GLY A 220 -15.43 2.07 12.65
CA GLY A 220 -16.50 3.03 12.37
C GLY A 220 -16.15 4.09 11.30
N GLY A 221 -14.87 4.46 11.17
CA GLY A 221 -14.37 5.38 10.15
C GLY A 221 -13.86 4.70 8.86
N PHE A 222 -13.93 3.37 8.77
CA PHE A 222 -13.44 2.58 7.65
C PHE A 222 -14.61 2.08 6.81
N SER A 223 -14.62 2.35 5.50
CA SER A 223 -15.72 1.91 4.63
C SER A 223 -15.64 0.41 4.34
N HIS A 224 -16.52 -0.39 4.96
CA HIS A 224 -16.53 -1.84 4.83
C HIS A 224 -17.92 -2.45 5.04
N GLU A 225 -18.06 -3.70 4.64
CA GLU A 225 -19.08 -4.64 5.11
C GLU A 225 -18.39 -5.74 5.91
N ARG A 226 -19.07 -6.35 6.87
CA ARG A 226 -18.54 -7.50 7.62
C ARG A 226 -19.61 -8.48 8.07
N THR A 227 -19.20 -9.71 8.30
CA THR A 227 -20.01 -10.69 9.03
C THR A 227 -19.88 -10.48 10.54
N ALA A 228 -20.81 -11.06 11.29
CA ALA A 228 -20.57 -11.34 12.71
C ALA A 228 -19.52 -12.45 12.87
N MET A 229 -18.90 -12.53 14.04
CA MET A 229 -17.99 -13.62 14.38
C MET A 229 -18.74 -14.95 14.43
N ASN A 230 -18.27 -15.91 13.63
CA ASN A 230 -18.86 -17.25 13.60
C ASN A 230 -18.42 -18.10 14.81
N GLY A 231 -18.94 -19.32 14.92
CA GLY A 231 -18.62 -20.22 16.05
C GLY A 231 -17.16 -20.70 16.10
N PHE A 232 -16.37 -20.44 15.06
CA PHE A 232 -14.96 -20.82 14.96
C PHE A 232 -14.00 -19.63 15.14
N GLY A 233 -14.51 -18.42 15.42
CA GLY A 233 -13.70 -17.22 15.60
C GLY A 233 -13.47 -16.40 14.33
N PHE A 234 -13.99 -16.84 13.18
CA PHE A 234 -13.73 -16.16 11.92
C PHE A 234 -14.71 -15.00 11.65
N VAL A 235 -14.16 -13.88 11.18
CA VAL A 235 -14.89 -12.70 10.68
C VAL A 235 -14.45 -12.41 9.25
N GLN A 236 -15.41 -12.31 8.33
CA GLN A 236 -15.13 -11.82 6.98
C GLN A 236 -15.39 -10.32 6.91
N ILE A 237 -14.44 -9.57 6.35
CA ILE A 237 -14.56 -8.15 6.04
C ILE A 237 -14.42 -7.97 4.53
N VAL A 238 -15.29 -7.16 3.94
CA VAL A 238 -15.19 -6.75 2.54
C VAL A 238 -15.05 -5.24 2.48
N ALA A 239 -13.92 -4.78 1.95
CA ALA A 239 -13.62 -3.37 1.79
C ALA A 239 -13.27 -3.05 0.33
N ARG A 240 -13.35 -1.78 -0.05
CA ARG A 240 -13.00 -1.36 -1.41
C ARG A 240 -11.52 -1.65 -1.67
N LEU A 241 -11.22 -2.40 -2.73
CA LEU A 241 -9.86 -2.63 -3.19
C LEU A 241 -9.49 -1.61 -4.27
N GLU A 242 -8.69 -0.60 -3.92
CA GLU A 242 -8.30 0.47 -4.83
C GLU A 242 -7.00 0.19 -5.58
N GLY A 243 -6.18 -0.74 -5.11
CA GLY A 243 -4.87 -1.02 -5.69
C GLY A 243 -4.02 -1.95 -4.83
N PRO A 244 -2.72 -2.06 -5.13
CA PRO A 244 -1.82 -2.88 -4.34
C PRO A 244 -1.62 -2.27 -2.95
N SER A 245 -1.92 -3.06 -1.92
CA SER A 245 -1.56 -2.74 -0.53
C SER A 245 -0.03 -2.80 -0.35
N LEU A 246 0.50 -2.27 0.76
CA LEU A 246 1.93 -2.40 1.07
C LEU A 246 2.33 -3.89 1.13
N LEU A 247 1.47 -4.75 1.68
CA LEU A 247 1.70 -6.20 1.74
C LEU A 247 1.79 -6.83 0.35
N HIS A 248 0.93 -6.44 -0.60
CA HIS A 248 1.04 -6.92 -2.00
C HIS A 248 2.38 -6.54 -2.62
N ARG A 249 2.89 -5.34 -2.32
CA ARG A 249 4.19 -4.88 -2.84
C ARG A 249 5.35 -5.67 -2.25
N PHE A 250 5.34 -5.94 -0.93
CA PHE A 250 6.35 -6.82 -0.33
C PHE A 250 6.27 -8.25 -0.86
N TRP A 251 5.06 -8.79 -1.03
CA TRP A 251 4.88 -10.14 -1.56
C TRP A 251 5.39 -10.31 -2.99
N THR A 252 5.17 -9.32 -3.86
CA THR A 252 5.49 -9.42 -5.29
C THR A 252 6.79 -8.76 -5.71
N SER A 253 7.32 -7.84 -4.90
CA SER A 253 8.48 -7.03 -5.25
C SER A 253 9.26 -6.61 -4.00
N ARG A 254 9.53 -7.57 -3.10
CA ARG A 254 10.33 -7.37 -1.88
C ARG A 254 11.64 -6.63 -2.14
N VAL A 255 12.39 -7.10 -3.13
CA VAL A 255 13.67 -6.49 -3.57
C VAL A 255 13.46 -5.04 -4.03
N GLY A 256 12.36 -4.75 -4.73
CA GLY A 256 12.03 -3.39 -5.19
C GLY A 256 11.61 -2.44 -4.07
N MET A 257 10.94 -2.95 -3.03
CA MET A 257 10.63 -2.21 -1.80
C MET A 257 11.90 -1.88 -1.01
N CYS A 258 12.77 -2.88 -0.82
CA CYS A 258 14.02 -2.73 -0.08
C CYS A 258 15.03 -1.82 -0.79
N ALA A 259 15.12 -1.87 -2.13
CA ALA A 259 16.02 -0.99 -2.89
C ALA A 259 15.68 0.50 -2.70
N ARG A 260 14.39 0.86 -2.70
CA ARG A 260 13.94 2.24 -2.47
C ARG A 260 14.13 2.70 -1.03
N MET A 261 13.90 1.81 -0.07
CA MET A 261 14.22 2.06 1.33
C MET A 261 15.73 2.27 1.55
N ALA A 262 16.59 1.51 0.85
CA ALA A 262 18.04 1.69 0.89
C ALA A 262 18.48 3.08 0.42
N LEU A 263 17.92 3.54 -0.72
CA LEU A 263 18.17 4.90 -1.23
C LEU A 263 17.71 5.98 -0.25
N ARG A 264 16.52 5.81 0.36
CA ARG A 264 16.01 6.71 1.39
C ARG A 264 16.96 6.80 2.59
N ARG A 265 17.45 5.67 3.11
CA ARG A 265 18.38 5.67 4.24
C ARG A 265 19.66 6.44 3.94
N ALA A 266 20.19 6.30 2.72
CA ALA A 266 21.35 7.08 2.29
C ALA A 266 21.02 8.58 2.14
N GLU A 267 19.84 8.92 1.62
CA GLU A 267 19.38 10.31 1.48
C GLU A 267 19.24 11.02 2.84
N MET A 268 18.94 10.27 3.90
CA MET A 268 18.76 10.78 5.26
C MET A 268 20.07 11.02 6.04
N LEU A 269 21.24 10.67 5.48
CA LEU A 269 22.52 10.88 6.17
C LEU A 269 22.80 12.38 6.38
N GLU A 270 23.10 12.76 7.62
CA GLU A 270 23.46 14.12 8.00
C GLU A 270 24.96 14.23 8.34
N GLY A 271 25.61 15.30 7.91
CA GLY A 271 27.04 15.53 8.09
C GLY A 271 27.83 15.62 6.78
N ALA A 272 29.16 15.75 6.90
CA ALA A 272 30.08 15.86 5.77
C ALA A 272 30.67 14.50 5.37
N GLY A 273 31.03 14.34 4.10
CA GLY A 273 31.64 13.13 3.54
C GLY A 273 30.85 12.54 2.39
N ALA A 274 31.42 11.53 1.73
CA ALA A 274 30.72 10.75 0.72
C ALA A 274 29.74 9.78 1.39
N ALA A 275 28.59 9.51 0.77
CA ALA A 275 27.66 8.48 1.23
C ALA A 275 28.12 7.12 0.69
N LEU A 276 28.46 6.19 1.58
CA LEU A 276 28.64 4.78 1.24
C LEU A 276 27.35 4.03 1.53
N LEU A 277 26.72 3.52 0.48
CA LEU A 277 25.55 2.65 0.54
C LEU A 277 25.99 1.21 0.22
N THR A 278 25.97 0.34 1.22
CA THR A 278 26.26 -1.09 1.05
C THR A 278 24.97 -1.88 1.10
N VAL A 279 24.71 -2.67 0.06
CA VAL A 279 23.45 -3.41 -0.13
C VAL A 279 23.67 -4.87 -0.48
N HIS A 280 22.66 -5.71 -0.25
CA HIS A 280 22.66 -7.05 -0.84
C HIS A 280 22.71 -6.97 -2.39
N PRO A 281 23.44 -7.85 -3.11
CA PRO A 281 23.55 -7.81 -4.57
C PRO A 281 22.22 -7.76 -5.32
N ALA A 282 21.17 -8.41 -4.78
CA ALA A 282 19.82 -8.36 -5.35
C ALA A 282 19.23 -6.94 -5.38
N LEU A 283 19.53 -6.08 -4.39
CA LEU A 283 19.09 -4.69 -4.39
C LEU A 283 19.85 -3.88 -5.42
N LYS A 284 21.17 -4.08 -5.54
CA LYS A 284 21.99 -3.43 -6.58
C LYS A 284 21.41 -3.68 -7.98
N ALA A 285 20.96 -4.90 -8.26
CA ALA A 285 20.32 -5.23 -9.54
C ALA A 285 18.99 -4.49 -9.82
N LYS A 286 18.43 -3.76 -8.85
CA LYS A 286 17.23 -2.92 -8.98
C LYS A 286 17.50 -1.43 -8.91
N ILE A 287 18.69 -1.01 -8.45
CA ILE A 287 19.07 0.39 -8.37
C ILE A 287 19.70 0.77 -9.70
N THR A 288 19.12 1.77 -10.38
CA THR A 288 19.63 2.26 -11.66
C THR A 288 20.61 3.41 -11.45
N ASP A 289 21.40 3.71 -12.49
CA ASP A 289 22.35 4.83 -12.44
C ASP A 289 21.61 6.16 -12.25
N GLU A 290 20.44 6.34 -12.88
CA GLU A 290 19.61 7.55 -12.72
C GLU A 290 19.13 7.73 -11.27
N TRP A 291 18.88 6.64 -10.54
CA TRP A 291 18.52 6.71 -9.12
C TRP A 291 19.71 7.09 -8.23
N LEU A 292 20.91 6.64 -8.56
CA LEU A 292 22.14 7.02 -7.85
C LEU A 292 22.51 8.48 -8.11
N GLU A 293 22.38 8.94 -9.36
CA GLU A 293 22.58 10.35 -9.73
C GLU A 293 21.58 11.25 -9.01
N GLU A 294 20.30 10.87 -8.97
CA GLU A 294 19.27 11.61 -8.24
C GLU A 294 19.56 11.61 -6.73
N LEU A 295 20.03 10.50 -6.16
CA LEU A 295 20.44 10.43 -4.76
C LEU A 295 21.61 11.38 -4.47
N ALA A 296 22.65 11.37 -5.31
CA ALA A 296 23.81 12.25 -5.16
C ALA A 296 23.40 13.72 -5.23
N ARG A 297 22.55 14.07 -6.19
CA ARG A 297 22.00 15.42 -6.36
C ARG A 297 21.20 15.88 -5.14
N ARG A 298 20.35 15.03 -4.59
CA ARG A 298 19.51 15.36 -3.41
C ARG A 298 20.30 15.41 -2.10
N ALA A 299 21.24 14.50 -1.92
CA ALA A 299 22.10 14.44 -0.74
C ALA A 299 23.22 15.48 -0.75
N GLY A 300 23.48 16.09 -1.91
CA GLY A 300 24.53 17.09 -2.11
C GLY A 300 25.94 16.54 -1.90
N ARG A 301 26.17 15.26 -2.22
CA ARG A 301 27.42 14.54 -1.98
C ARG A 301 27.60 13.38 -2.95
N ASP A 302 28.85 12.92 -3.09
CA ASP A 302 29.16 11.70 -3.83
C ASP A 302 28.51 10.47 -3.17
N VAL A 303 28.03 9.55 -4.00
CA VAL A 303 27.40 8.30 -3.58
C VAL A 303 28.22 7.13 -4.10
N ARG A 304 28.65 6.25 -3.20
CA ARG A 304 29.33 4.99 -3.50
C ARG A 304 28.36 3.84 -3.22
N LEU A 305 28.17 2.95 -4.19
CA LEU A 305 27.35 1.76 -4.04
C LEU A 305 28.23 0.51 -3.98
N GLU A 306 28.24 -0.16 -2.84
CA GLU A 306 28.92 -1.43 -2.63
C GLU A 306 27.93 -2.58 -2.40
N THR A 307 28.41 -3.81 -2.57
CA THR A 307 27.59 -5.00 -2.33
C THR A 307 28.18 -5.91 -1.28
N ASP A 308 27.32 -6.42 -0.39
CA ASP A 308 27.65 -7.45 0.57
C ASP A 308 26.53 -8.51 0.59
N PRO A 309 26.79 -9.76 0.16
CA PRO A 309 25.79 -10.83 0.19
C PRO A 309 25.39 -11.29 1.61
N GLY A 310 26.14 -10.89 2.64
CA GLY A 310 25.80 -11.14 4.04
C GLY A 310 24.70 -10.24 4.60
N LEU A 311 24.34 -9.15 3.90
CA LEU A 311 23.28 -8.23 4.34
C LEU A 311 21.89 -8.78 4.01
N ALA A 312 20.98 -8.71 4.97
CA ALA A 312 19.55 -8.89 4.70
C ALA A 312 19.04 -7.77 3.77
N LEU A 313 18.01 -8.08 2.95
CA LEU A 313 17.43 -7.09 2.03
C LEU A 313 16.89 -5.87 2.79
N GLU A 314 16.30 -6.08 3.96
CA GLU A 314 15.69 -5.07 4.82
C GLU A 314 16.71 -4.24 5.63
N ALA A 315 17.98 -4.66 5.64
CA ALA A 315 19.05 -4.07 6.44
C ALA A 315 20.24 -3.59 5.59
N PRO A 316 20.04 -2.70 4.59
CA PRO A 316 21.15 -2.03 3.95
C PRO A 316 21.89 -1.14 4.95
N SER A 317 23.20 -0.99 4.75
CA SER A 317 24.05 -0.08 5.52
C SER A 317 24.24 1.21 4.73
N ALA A 318 24.03 2.36 5.39
CA ALA A 318 24.30 3.67 4.84
C ALA A 318 25.12 4.46 5.86
N GLN A 319 26.28 4.97 5.45
CA GLN A 319 27.16 5.73 6.34
C GLN A 319 27.91 6.82 5.59
N LEU A 320 28.36 7.83 6.34
CA LEU A 320 29.28 8.83 5.83
C LEU A 320 30.71 8.30 5.96
N VAL A 321 31.45 8.38 4.85
CA VAL A 321 32.86 8.04 4.79
C VAL A 321 33.67 9.26 4.36
N ALA A 322 34.97 9.23 4.63
CA ALA A 322 35.88 10.23 4.09
C ALA A 322 35.70 10.33 2.56
N PRO A 323 35.68 11.57 2.02
CA PRO A 323 35.59 11.78 0.58
C PRO A 323 36.73 11.09 -0.17
#